data_AF-A0A8T6SE82-F1
#
_entry.id   AF-A0A8T6SE82-F1
#
_cell.length_a   1.000
_cell.length_b   1.000
_cell.length_c   1.000
_cell.angle_alpha   90.00
_cell.angle_beta   90.00
_cell.angle_gamma   90.00
#
_symmetry.space_group_name_H-M   'P 1'
#
loop_
_entity.id
_entity.type
_entity.pdbx_description
1 polymer ?
#
loop_
_entity_poly.entity_id
_entity_poly.type
_entity_poly.pdbx_seq_one_letter_code
_entity_poly.pdbx_strand_id
1 'polypeptide(L)'
;MKLIIDPAYQGLAFELAKEWEVLRTDFKRFPDGELYFRFKEPVEGENVSILVAGYPHQDRAILRTVLLSRTLRDLGANAILGIIPYFPYARQDKRFRSGEPISAKAVAESLFESGVNKILTVDVHSEGVFAEFGGSFMNLSSIGRWADYLTENLEGDFFLIAPDQGRSKTVRRLAQKAACDFITLSKERNLETGEIEDIVVKQEKLQKLSKQCEVAILFDDIISTGGTASTAIQEVHKAFEGDVIAAFTHGLFQSGSISKLLRAGTDKILTTDTVNTSYSDVSVAPLLSRKIKEITKQ
;
A
#
# COMPACT_ATOMS: atom_id res chain seq x y z
N MET A 1 8.66 6.94 -23.44
CA MET A 1 8.45 5.93 -22.39
C MET A 1 7.07 5.34 -22.59
N LYS A 2 6.95 4.01 -22.68
CA LYS A 2 5.67 3.31 -22.83
C LYS A 2 5.25 2.66 -21.52
N LEU A 3 3.94 2.55 -21.28
CA LEU A 3 3.36 1.97 -20.07
C LEU A 3 2.66 0.64 -20.40
N ILE A 4 3.08 -0.45 -19.78
CA ILE A 4 2.34 -1.71 -19.74
C ILE A 4 1.46 -1.70 -18.49
N ILE A 5 0.18 -1.99 -18.66
CA ILE A 5 -0.79 -2.08 -17.57
C ILE A 5 -1.08 -3.55 -17.30
N ASP A 6 -0.90 -3.99 -16.05
CA ASP A 6 -1.36 -5.30 -15.62
C ASP A 6 -2.90 -5.39 -15.75
N PRO A 7 -3.46 -6.43 -16.41
CA PRO A 7 -4.90 -6.59 -16.56
C PRO A 7 -5.71 -6.56 -15.25
N ALA A 8 -5.08 -6.85 -14.11
CA ALA A 8 -5.72 -6.80 -12.80
C ALA A 8 -5.76 -5.38 -12.18
N TYR A 9 -5.13 -4.37 -12.82
CA TYR A 9 -5.10 -2.98 -12.36
C TYR A 9 -5.96 -2.10 -13.25
N GLN A 10 -7.04 -1.52 -12.70
CA GLN A 10 -7.96 -0.69 -13.50
C GLN A 10 -8.01 0.78 -13.04
N GLY A 11 -8.20 1.06 -11.74
CA GLY A 11 -8.37 2.43 -11.23
C GLY A 11 -7.16 3.34 -11.49
N LEU A 12 -6.05 3.10 -10.79
CA LEU A 12 -4.80 3.85 -10.96
C LEU A 12 -4.26 3.83 -12.40
N ALA A 13 -4.52 2.73 -13.12
CA ALA A 13 -4.07 2.56 -14.50
C ALA A 13 -4.71 3.61 -15.44
N PHE A 14 -5.97 3.94 -15.23
CA PHE A 14 -6.67 4.97 -16.00
C PHE A 14 -6.02 6.34 -15.82
N GLU A 15 -5.67 6.71 -14.59
CA GLU A 15 -5.01 8.01 -14.31
C GLU A 15 -3.61 8.08 -14.94
N LEU A 16 -2.80 7.03 -14.79
CA LEU A 16 -1.46 7.01 -15.40
C LEU A 16 -1.53 6.96 -16.94
N ALA A 17 -2.51 6.29 -17.53
CA ALA A 17 -2.69 6.22 -18.99
C ALA A 17 -3.04 7.56 -19.64
N LYS A 18 -3.47 8.57 -18.86
CA LYS A 18 -3.66 9.95 -19.37
C LYS A 18 -2.34 10.65 -19.67
N GLU A 19 -1.25 10.22 -19.03
CA GLU A 19 0.04 10.91 -19.07
C GLU A 19 1.09 10.15 -19.91
N TRP A 20 0.91 8.85 -20.12
CA TRP A 20 1.86 8.01 -20.89
C TRP A 20 1.15 7.14 -21.92
N GLU A 21 1.85 6.92 -23.04
CA GLU A 21 1.42 6.01 -24.09
C GLU A 21 1.37 4.57 -23.56
N VAL A 22 0.22 3.92 -23.69
CA VAL A 22 0.03 2.53 -23.27
C VAL A 22 0.55 1.58 -24.35
N LEU A 23 1.52 0.73 -24.00
CA LEU A 23 2.01 -0.34 -24.88
C LEU A 23 0.95 -1.43 -24.99
N ARG A 24 0.39 -1.61 -26.20
CA ARG A 24 -0.64 -2.62 -26.44
C ARG A 24 -0.06 -4.02 -26.27
N THR A 25 -0.56 -4.72 -25.26
CA THR A 25 -0.11 -6.07 -24.90
C THR A 25 -1.31 -7.00 -24.85
N ASP A 26 -1.31 -8.03 -25.70
CA ASP A 26 -2.30 -9.09 -25.59
C ASP A 26 -1.98 -9.91 -24.35
N PHE A 27 -2.97 -10.16 -23.50
CA PHE A 27 -2.88 -11.11 -22.40
C PHE A 27 -3.95 -12.18 -22.58
N LYS A 28 -3.57 -13.46 -22.47
CA LYS A 28 -4.52 -14.57 -22.39
C LYS A 28 -4.01 -15.63 -21.42
N ARG A 29 -4.90 -16.52 -21.01
CA ARG A 29 -4.53 -17.75 -20.30
C ARG A 29 -4.78 -18.95 -21.18
N PHE A 30 -3.83 -19.88 -21.16
CA PHE A 30 -4.08 -21.22 -21.70
C PHE A 30 -5.06 -21.98 -20.79
N PRO A 31 -5.70 -23.06 -21.28
CA PRO A 31 -6.66 -23.84 -20.50
C PRO A 31 -6.10 -24.42 -19.19
N ASP A 32 -4.79 -24.66 -19.12
CA ASP A 32 -4.05 -25.11 -17.93
C ASP A 32 -3.72 -23.98 -16.93
N GLY A 33 -4.00 -22.72 -17.31
CA GLY A 33 -3.81 -21.54 -16.48
C GLY A 33 -2.49 -20.79 -16.72
N GLU A 34 -1.62 -21.27 -17.61
CA GLU A 34 -0.38 -20.58 -17.96
C GLU A 34 -0.63 -19.22 -18.60
N LEU A 35 0.25 -18.27 -18.32
CA LEU A 35 0.18 -16.93 -18.90
C LEU A 35 0.76 -16.94 -20.32
N TYR A 36 0.01 -16.39 -21.26
CA TYR A 36 0.53 -15.94 -22.54
C TYR A 36 0.40 -14.43 -22.65
N PHE A 37 1.42 -13.78 -23.21
CA PHE A 37 1.32 -12.40 -23.66
C PHE A 37 2.09 -12.15 -24.95
N ARG A 38 1.75 -11.04 -25.61
CA ARG A 38 2.49 -10.54 -26.80
C ARG A 38 2.38 -9.03 -26.90
N PHE A 39 3.52 -8.35 -27.05
CA PHE A 39 3.56 -6.93 -27.41
C PHE A 39 3.14 -6.75 -28.88
N LYS A 40 2.26 -5.79 -29.15
CA LYS A 40 1.79 -5.46 -30.50
C LYS A 40 2.67 -4.46 -31.23
N GLU A 41 3.55 -3.80 -30.50
CA GLU A 41 4.36 -2.68 -30.96
C GLU A 41 5.84 -2.97 -30.61
N PRO A 42 6.80 -2.43 -31.38
CA PRO A 42 8.22 -2.58 -31.08
C PRO A 42 8.59 -1.89 -29.76
N VAL A 43 9.58 -2.47 -29.08
CA VAL A 43 10.09 -2.03 -27.77
C VAL A 43 11.60 -1.81 -27.75
N GLU A 44 12.30 -2.04 -28.86
CA GLU A 44 13.75 -1.86 -28.96
C GLU A 44 14.11 -0.38 -28.75
N GLY A 45 15.08 -0.12 -27.86
CA GLY A 45 15.50 1.23 -27.48
C GLY A 45 14.49 2.00 -26.60
N GLU A 46 13.33 1.43 -26.29
CA GLU A 46 12.29 2.11 -25.50
C GLU A 46 12.54 2.02 -23.99
N ASN A 47 12.21 3.09 -23.28
CA ASN A 47 12.02 3.04 -21.84
C ASN A 47 10.59 2.55 -21.55
N VAL A 48 10.44 1.46 -20.81
CA VAL A 48 9.16 0.82 -20.55
C VAL A 48 8.87 0.80 -19.05
N SER A 49 7.67 1.20 -18.65
CA SER A 49 7.17 1.03 -17.30
C SER A 49 6.14 -0.09 -17.26
N ILE A 50 6.16 -0.91 -16.21
CA ILE A 50 5.17 -1.96 -15.96
C ILE A 50 4.40 -1.59 -14.69
N LEU A 51 3.12 -1.24 -14.82
CA LEU A 51 2.23 -1.08 -13.68
C LEU A 51 1.71 -2.46 -13.25
N VAL A 52 2.13 -2.90 -12.07
CA VAL A 52 1.88 -4.25 -11.55
C VAL A 52 0.82 -4.22 -10.45
N ALA A 53 -0.18 -5.09 -10.59
CA ALA A 53 -1.18 -5.32 -9.55
C ALA A 53 -0.64 -6.34 -8.54
N GLY A 54 0.02 -5.86 -7.48
CA GLY A 54 0.56 -6.72 -6.43
C GLY A 54 -0.50 -7.49 -5.63
N TYR A 55 -1.78 -7.12 -5.76
CA TYR A 55 -2.92 -7.81 -5.16
C TYR A 55 -4.19 -7.57 -6.01
N PRO A 56 -5.13 -8.54 -6.10
CA PRO A 56 -5.03 -9.92 -5.61
C PRO A 56 -4.19 -10.81 -6.55
N HIS A 57 -3.77 -11.98 -6.07
CA HIS A 57 -2.93 -12.97 -6.79
C HIS A 57 -1.46 -12.58 -6.97
N GLN A 58 -0.80 -12.21 -5.87
CA GLN A 58 0.59 -11.78 -5.84
C GLN A 58 1.57 -12.70 -6.59
N ASP A 59 1.46 -14.02 -6.44
CA ASP A 59 2.35 -15.01 -7.07
C ASP A 59 2.29 -14.89 -8.61
N ARG A 60 1.08 -14.73 -9.15
CA ARG A 60 0.83 -14.58 -10.59
C ARG A 60 1.34 -13.23 -11.09
N ALA A 61 1.18 -12.17 -10.30
CA ALA A 61 1.67 -10.83 -10.64
C ALA A 61 3.19 -10.79 -10.71
N ILE A 62 3.88 -11.44 -9.76
CA ILE A 62 5.34 -11.56 -9.75
C ILE A 62 5.82 -12.34 -10.97
N LEU A 63 5.28 -13.55 -11.20
CA LEU A 63 5.69 -14.38 -12.35
C LEU A 63 5.42 -13.67 -13.69
N ARG A 64 4.27 -13.01 -13.84
CA ARG A 64 3.96 -12.17 -15.00
C ARG A 64 5.02 -11.10 -15.21
N THR A 65 5.37 -10.37 -14.15
CA THR A 65 6.34 -9.27 -14.23
C THR A 65 7.74 -9.77 -14.59
N VAL A 66 8.15 -10.93 -14.05
CA VAL A 66 9.40 -11.60 -14.42
C VAL A 66 9.42 -11.94 -15.91
N LEU A 67 8.36 -12.56 -16.44
CA LEU A 67 8.28 -12.95 -17.85
C LEU A 67 8.22 -11.72 -18.79
N LEU A 68 7.43 -10.71 -18.42
CA LEU A 68 7.36 -9.44 -19.16
C LEU A 68 8.72 -8.76 -19.22
N SER A 69 9.38 -8.59 -18.07
CA SER A 69 10.67 -7.90 -17.97
C SER A 69 11.76 -8.65 -18.72
N ARG A 70 11.77 -9.99 -18.62
CA ARG A 70 12.70 -10.82 -19.38
C ARG A 70 12.52 -10.64 -20.87
N THR A 71 11.28 -10.66 -21.34
CA THR A 71 10.96 -10.50 -22.77
C THR A 71 11.31 -9.10 -23.27
N LEU A 72 11.03 -8.05 -22.50
CA LEU A 72 11.42 -6.67 -22.84
C LEU A 72 12.94 -6.54 -22.98
N ARG A 73 13.71 -7.13 -22.06
CA ARG A 73 15.17 -7.18 -22.14
C ARG A 73 15.65 -7.92 -23.40
N ASP A 74 15.09 -9.09 -23.67
CA ASP A 74 15.46 -9.91 -24.84
C ASP A 74 15.09 -9.20 -26.18
N LEU A 75 14.07 -8.33 -26.17
CA LEU A 75 13.67 -7.49 -27.31
C LEU A 75 14.38 -6.12 -27.37
N GLY A 76 15.37 -5.87 -26.50
CA GLY A 76 16.21 -4.68 -26.57
C GLY A 76 15.62 -3.41 -25.96
N ALA A 77 14.68 -3.51 -25.02
CA ALA A 77 14.23 -2.33 -24.26
C ALA A 77 15.41 -1.66 -23.53
N ASN A 78 15.47 -0.32 -23.54
CA ASN A 78 16.58 0.44 -22.97
C ASN A 78 16.55 0.44 -21.43
N ALA A 79 15.38 0.61 -20.83
CA ALA A 79 15.19 0.54 -19.39
C ALA A 79 13.77 0.09 -19.02
N ILE A 80 13.64 -0.60 -17.90
CA ILE A 80 12.40 -1.16 -17.36
C ILE A 80 12.18 -0.63 -15.95
N LEU A 81 11.08 0.09 -15.74
CA LEU A 81 10.61 0.56 -14.43
C LEU A 81 9.42 -0.29 -13.95
N GLY A 82 9.58 -1.02 -12.85
CA GLY A 82 8.47 -1.71 -12.19
C GLY A 82 7.71 -0.75 -11.27
N ILE A 83 6.49 -0.39 -11.62
CA ILE A 83 5.59 0.39 -10.76
C ILE A 83 4.70 -0.61 -10.03
N ILE A 84 4.97 -0.84 -8.74
CA ILE A 84 4.31 -1.85 -7.91
C ILE A 84 3.72 -1.15 -6.68
N PRO A 85 2.57 -0.46 -6.78
CA PRO A 85 2.07 0.42 -5.73
C PRO A 85 1.88 -0.27 -4.39
N TYR A 86 1.38 -1.51 -4.40
CA TYR A 86 1.43 -2.42 -3.26
C TYR A 86 2.45 -3.53 -3.54
N PHE A 87 3.60 -3.49 -2.87
CA PHE A 87 4.64 -4.52 -3.03
C PHE A 87 4.26 -5.82 -2.28
N PRO A 88 4.05 -6.94 -2.98
CA PRO A 88 3.64 -8.18 -2.34
C PRO A 88 4.77 -8.80 -1.50
N TYR A 89 4.40 -9.67 -0.55
CA TYR A 89 5.33 -10.32 0.40
C TYR A 89 6.11 -9.38 1.33
N ALA A 90 5.87 -8.06 1.30
CA ALA A 90 6.59 -7.08 2.11
C ALA A 90 6.48 -7.29 3.64
N ARG A 91 5.51 -8.11 4.11
CA ARG A 91 5.38 -8.50 5.53
C ARG A 91 6.32 -9.64 5.94
N GLN A 92 7.00 -10.28 4.98
CA GLN A 92 8.03 -11.31 5.18
C GLN A 92 9.41 -10.68 4.90
N ASP A 93 9.72 -9.60 5.62
CA ASP A 93 10.93 -8.76 5.47
C ASP A 93 12.14 -9.27 6.27
N LYS A 94 11.92 -10.21 7.18
CA LYS A 94 12.96 -10.89 7.96
C LYS A 94 12.50 -12.28 8.38
N ARG A 95 13.43 -13.07 8.89
CA ARG A 95 13.13 -14.34 9.56
C ARG A 95 12.68 -14.05 10.98
N PHE A 96 11.43 -14.37 11.32
CA PHE A 96 10.94 -14.32 12.69
C PHE A 96 11.20 -15.64 13.43
N ARG A 97 11.21 -16.75 12.69
CA ARG A 97 11.53 -18.10 13.17
C ARG A 97 12.59 -18.76 12.28
N SER A 98 13.27 -19.76 12.84
CA SER A 98 14.23 -20.57 12.08
C SER A 98 13.54 -21.27 10.91
N GLY A 99 14.19 -21.28 9.75
CA GLY A 99 13.67 -21.88 8.51
C GLY A 99 12.74 -21.00 7.67
N GLU A 100 12.39 -19.79 8.12
CA GLU A 100 11.54 -18.89 7.33
C GLU A 100 12.29 -18.21 6.16
N PRO A 101 11.61 -17.90 5.05
CA PRO A 101 12.16 -17.12 3.95
C PRO A 101 12.17 -15.62 4.26
N ILE A 102 13.04 -14.88 3.57
CA ILE A 102 12.93 -13.42 3.45
C ILE A 102 12.30 -13.13 2.08
N SER A 103 11.01 -13.43 1.94
CA SER A 103 10.33 -13.41 0.65
C SER A 103 10.31 -12.03 0.00
N ALA A 104 10.22 -10.96 0.80
CA ALA A 104 10.28 -9.58 0.29
C ALA A 104 11.57 -9.34 -0.53
N LYS A 105 12.70 -9.81 -0.01
CA LYS A 105 14.01 -9.73 -0.68
C LYS A 105 14.05 -10.60 -1.93
N ALA A 106 13.69 -11.87 -1.81
CA ALA A 106 13.72 -12.82 -2.92
C ALA A 106 12.85 -12.37 -4.12
N VAL A 107 11.70 -11.75 -3.83
CA VAL A 107 10.82 -11.18 -4.87
C VAL A 107 11.49 -9.98 -5.55
N ALA A 108 12.07 -9.04 -4.78
CA ALA A 108 12.78 -7.90 -5.36
C ALA A 108 13.96 -8.34 -6.23
N GLU A 109 14.80 -9.26 -5.73
CA GLU A 109 15.92 -9.84 -6.47
C GLU A 109 15.46 -10.49 -7.77
N SER A 110 14.41 -11.32 -7.72
CA SER A 110 13.84 -11.97 -8.91
C SER A 110 13.41 -10.96 -9.98
N LEU A 111 12.81 -9.84 -9.57
CA LEU A 111 12.40 -8.77 -10.47
C LEU A 111 13.61 -8.07 -11.10
N PHE A 112 14.62 -7.71 -10.30
CA PHE A 112 15.85 -7.10 -10.81
C PHE A 112 16.59 -8.06 -11.77
N GLU A 113 16.76 -9.33 -11.41
CA GLU A 113 17.40 -10.35 -12.25
C GLU A 113 16.65 -10.61 -13.56
N SER A 114 15.32 -10.48 -13.55
CA SER A 114 14.48 -10.61 -14.75
C SER A 114 14.70 -9.49 -15.77
N GLY A 115 15.22 -8.34 -15.34
CA GLY A 115 15.54 -7.20 -16.21
C GLY A 115 14.99 -5.85 -15.73
N VAL A 116 14.24 -5.80 -14.62
CA VAL A 116 13.78 -4.53 -14.05
C VAL A 116 14.99 -3.70 -13.58
N ASN A 117 15.08 -2.43 -13.97
CA ASN A 117 16.17 -1.55 -13.56
C ASN A 117 15.86 -0.82 -12.26
N LYS A 118 14.60 -0.41 -12.08
CA LYS A 118 14.12 0.33 -10.91
C LYS A 118 12.73 -0.16 -10.51
N ILE A 119 12.44 -0.16 -9.21
CA ILE A 119 11.13 -0.46 -8.64
C ILE A 119 10.62 0.78 -7.90
N LEU A 120 9.35 1.11 -8.12
CA LEU A 120 8.62 2.15 -7.43
C LEU A 120 7.44 1.54 -6.68
N THR A 121 7.40 1.70 -5.35
CA THR A 121 6.31 1.24 -4.48
C THR A 121 5.79 2.39 -3.62
N VAL A 122 4.64 2.18 -2.97
CA VAL A 122 4.08 3.13 -1.99
C VAL A 122 4.00 2.46 -0.63
N ASP A 123 4.35 3.19 0.43
CA ASP A 123 4.32 2.80 1.86
C ASP A 123 4.59 1.32 2.14
N VAL A 124 5.70 0.78 1.64
CA VAL A 124 6.09 -0.60 1.91
C VAL A 124 6.16 -0.84 3.42
N HIS A 125 5.70 -2.01 3.86
CA HIS A 125 5.53 -2.34 5.28
C HIS A 125 6.77 -2.04 6.14
N SER A 126 7.94 -2.39 5.58
CA SER A 126 9.26 -2.20 6.16
C SER A 126 10.26 -1.90 5.06
N GLU A 127 10.93 -0.75 5.15
CA GLU A 127 11.96 -0.34 4.17
C GLU A 127 13.29 -1.07 4.37
N GLY A 128 13.52 -1.65 5.56
CA GLY A 128 14.84 -2.14 5.97
C GLY A 128 15.42 -3.21 5.04
N VAL A 129 14.59 -4.16 4.61
CA VAL A 129 15.00 -5.24 3.70
C VAL A 129 15.35 -4.74 2.30
N PHE A 130 14.86 -3.57 1.90
CA PHE A 130 15.09 -3.02 0.56
C PHE A 130 16.25 -2.02 0.49
N ALA A 131 16.81 -1.62 1.64
CA ALA A 131 17.88 -0.63 1.71
C ALA A 131 19.13 -1.04 0.90
N GLU A 132 19.38 -2.35 0.76
CA GLU A 132 20.50 -2.89 -0.02
C GLU A 132 20.38 -2.61 -1.53
N PHE A 133 19.17 -2.40 -2.05
CA PHE A 133 18.95 -2.04 -3.46
C PHE A 133 19.17 -0.55 -3.74
N GLY A 134 19.43 0.26 -2.71
CA GLY A 134 19.69 1.69 -2.84
C GLY A 134 18.65 2.43 -3.66
N GLY A 135 19.08 3.35 -4.53
CA GLY A 135 18.20 4.14 -5.40
C GLY A 135 17.50 3.36 -6.52
N SER A 136 17.68 2.03 -6.58
CA SER A 136 16.95 1.16 -7.50
C SER A 136 15.61 0.67 -6.92
N PHE A 137 15.45 0.68 -5.60
CA PHE A 137 14.16 0.44 -4.96
C PHE A 137 13.68 1.71 -4.26
N MET A 138 12.61 2.32 -4.76
CA MET A 138 12.08 3.59 -4.26
C MET A 138 10.74 3.37 -3.59
N ASN A 139 10.71 3.58 -2.27
CA ASN A 139 9.47 3.64 -1.50
C ASN A 139 8.95 5.09 -1.45
N LEU A 140 7.76 5.34 -1.99
CA LEU A 140 7.09 6.63 -1.89
C LEU A 140 6.19 6.67 -0.66
N SER A 141 6.18 7.81 0.02
CA SER A 141 5.28 8.00 1.16
C SER A 141 3.96 8.63 0.74
N SER A 142 2.83 7.99 1.07
CA SER A 142 1.50 8.56 0.80
C SER A 142 1.03 9.59 1.83
N ILE A 143 1.81 9.83 2.90
CA ILE A 143 1.47 10.76 4.01
C ILE A 143 1.04 12.14 3.49
N GLY A 144 1.70 12.67 2.44
CA GLY A 144 1.27 13.94 1.83
C GLY A 144 -0.13 13.86 1.24
N ARG A 145 -0.43 12.79 0.47
CA ARG A 145 -1.75 12.57 -0.14
C ARG A 145 -2.84 12.40 0.90
N TRP A 146 -2.55 11.70 2.00
CA TRP A 146 -3.47 11.58 3.12
C TRP A 146 -3.71 12.91 3.81
N ALA A 147 -2.68 13.70 4.09
CA ALA A 147 -2.85 15.01 4.72
C ALA A 147 -3.73 15.94 3.84
N ASP A 148 -3.43 16.02 2.54
CA ASP A 148 -4.23 16.80 1.59
C ASP A 148 -5.69 16.33 1.62
N TYR A 149 -5.92 15.02 1.43
CA TYR A 149 -7.28 14.48 1.39
C TYR A 149 -8.07 14.73 2.69
N LEU A 150 -7.47 14.47 3.85
CA LEU A 150 -8.15 14.63 5.14
C LEU A 150 -8.50 16.10 5.41
N THR A 151 -7.59 17.03 5.09
CA THR A 151 -7.83 18.47 5.31
C THR A 151 -8.79 19.10 4.31
N GLU A 152 -8.87 18.56 3.08
CA GLU A 152 -9.76 19.06 2.03
C GLU A 152 -11.18 18.46 2.09
N ASN A 153 -11.35 17.25 2.65
CA ASN A 153 -12.60 16.48 2.53
C ASN A 153 -13.28 16.14 3.87
N LEU A 154 -12.65 16.41 5.02
CA LEU A 154 -13.30 16.29 6.31
C LEU A 154 -13.67 17.67 6.85
N GLU A 155 -14.91 17.78 7.33
CA GLU A 155 -15.36 18.92 8.09
C GLU A 155 -15.10 18.67 9.58
N GLY A 156 -14.83 19.74 10.33
CA GLY A 156 -14.60 19.67 11.78
C GLY A 156 -13.19 19.26 12.20
N ASP A 157 -12.96 19.31 13.50
CA ASP A 157 -11.68 18.94 14.11
C ASP A 157 -11.58 17.41 14.24
N PHE A 158 -10.43 16.86 13.83
CA PHE A 158 -10.14 15.44 13.91
C PHE A 158 -8.80 15.16 14.59
N PHE A 159 -8.62 13.92 15.04
CA PHE A 159 -7.32 13.44 15.51
C PHE A 159 -7.02 12.04 14.95
N LEU A 160 -5.74 11.71 14.90
CA LEU A 160 -5.28 10.43 14.35
C LEU A 160 -4.97 9.41 15.44
N ILE A 161 -5.19 8.14 15.15
CA ILE A 161 -4.92 7.02 16.04
C ILE A 161 -3.93 6.08 15.37
N ALA A 162 -2.79 5.86 16.00
CA ALA A 162 -1.89 4.78 15.64
C ALA A 162 -2.33 3.47 16.32
N PRO A 163 -2.56 2.37 15.56
CA PRO A 163 -3.06 1.10 16.11
C PRO A 163 -2.04 0.41 17.02
N ASP A 164 -0.76 0.73 16.89
CA ASP A 164 0.30 0.33 17.80
C ASP A 164 1.55 1.22 17.67
N GLN A 165 2.54 0.93 18.51
CA GLN A 165 3.83 1.64 18.54
C GLN A 165 4.60 1.54 17.22
N GLY A 166 4.42 0.44 16.46
CA GLY A 166 5.07 0.24 15.18
C GLY A 166 4.64 1.24 14.11
N ARG A 167 3.46 1.87 14.28
CA ARG A 167 2.90 2.89 13.38
C ARG A 167 2.93 4.30 13.94
N SER A 168 3.28 4.48 15.21
CA SER A 168 3.29 5.79 15.90
C SER A 168 4.10 6.86 15.15
N LYS A 169 5.27 6.51 14.59
CA LYS A 169 6.10 7.47 13.83
C LYS A 169 5.42 7.94 12.54
N THR A 170 4.78 7.04 11.81
CA THR A 170 4.06 7.35 10.56
C THR A 170 2.86 8.23 10.85
N VAL A 171 2.04 7.86 11.83
CA VAL A 171 0.85 8.62 12.22
C VAL A 171 1.21 9.99 12.75
N ARG A 172 2.29 10.12 13.53
CA ARG A 172 2.79 11.44 13.97
C ARG A 172 3.16 12.34 12.80
N ARG A 173 3.83 11.81 11.77
CA ARG A 173 4.19 12.59 10.58
C ARG A 173 2.95 13.04 9.80
N LEU A 174 1.93 12.17 9.73
CA LEU A 174 0.65 12.52 9.12
C LEU A 174 -0.05 13.63 9.93
N ALA A 175 -0.12 13.49 11.26
CA ALA A 175 -0.70 14.49 12.15
C ALA A 175 -0.02 15.86 12.04
N GLN A 176 1.32 15.89 11.95
CA GLN A 176 2.08 17.12 11.73
C GLN A 176 1.74 17.79 10.40
N LYS A 177 1.54 17.01 9.33
CA LYS A 177 1.16 17.56 8.02
C LYS A 177 -0.30 18.01 7.96
N ALA A 178 -1.19 17.27 8.61
CA ALA A 178 -2.61 17.58 8.71
C ALA A 178 -2.93 18.62 9.79
N ALA A 179 -1.91 19.11 10.51
CA ALA A 179 -2.04 20.06 11.62
C ALA A 179 -3.03 19.63 12.71
N CYS A 180 -3.06 18.32 13.02
CA CYS A 180 -3.99 17.74 13.98
C CYS A 180 -3.29 17.01 15.13
N ASP A 181 -4.03 16.65 16.17
CA ASP A 181 -3.53 15.82 17.25
C ASP A 181 -3.46 14.33 16.87
N PHE A 182 -2.69 13.56 17.63
CA PHE A 182 -2.68 12.10 17.49
C PHE A 182 -2.50 11.36 18.83
N ILE A 183 -2.96 10.13 18.88
CA ILE A 183 -2.71 9.17 19.95
C ILE A 183 -2.09 7.88 19.41
N THR A 184 -1.54 7.06 20.31
CA THR A 184 -1.01 5.74 19.99
C THR A 184 -1.57 4.76 20.97
N LEU A 185 -2.14 3.68 20.45
CA LEU A 185 -2.60 2.55 21.23
C LEU A 185 -1.41 1.69 21.65
N SER A 186 -1.38 1.22 22.90
CA SER A 186 -0.41 0.22 23.35
C SER A 186 -1.11 -1.12 23.49
N LYS A 187 -0.54 -2.16 22.90
CA LYS A 187 -0.99 -3.54 23.10
C LYS A 187 -0.12 -4.15 24.20
N GLU A 188 -0.72 -4.52 25.32
CA GLU A 188 -0.07 -5.44 26.25
C GLU A 188 -0.40 -6.86 25.82
N ARG A 189 0.64 -7.69 25.72
CA ARG A 189 0.49 -9.11 25.37
C ARG A 189 0.70 -9.91 26.64
N ASN A 190 -0.18 -10.88 26.88
CA ASN A 190 0.07 -11.90 27.88
C ASN A 190 1.35 -12.65 27.48
N LEU A 191 2.36 -12.62 28.34
CA LEU A 191 3.65 -13.26 28.07
C LEU A 191 3.58 -14.79 28.14
N GLU A 192 2.55 -15.37 28.75
CA GLU A 192 2.34 -16.82 28.90
C GLU A 192 1.53 -17.43 27.74
N THR A 193 0.48 -16.77 27.26
CA THR A 193 -0.36 -17.29 26.16
C THR A 193 0.01 -16.71 24.79
N GLY A 194 0.72 -15.58 24.75
CA GLY A 194 1.02 -14.84 23.53
C GLY A 194 -0.18 -14.09 22.95
N GLU A 195 -1.34 -14.14 23.60
CA GLU A 195 -2.55 -13.42 23.22
C GLU A 195 -2.44 -11.93 23.60
N ILE A 196 -3.07 -11.05 22.80
CA ILE A 196 -3.17 -9.63 23.13
C ILE A 196 -4.23 -9.52 24.21
N GLU A 197 -3.84 -9.19 25.44
CA GLU A 197 -4.74 -9.17 26.58
C GLU A 197 -5.53 -7.86 26.63
N ASP A 198 -4.86 -6.72 26.46
CA ASP A 198 -5.52 -5.42 26.53
C ASP A 198 -4.87 -4.41 25.59
N ILE A 199 -5.71 -3.62 24.91
CA ILE A 199 -5.27 -2.38 24.27
C ILE A 199 -5.40 -1.28 25.32
N VAL A 200 -4.28 -0.85 25.87
CA VAL A 200 -4.22 0.28 26.78
C VAL A 200 -4.25 1.57 25.96
N VAL A 201 -5.35 2.30 26.07
CA VAL A 201 -5.45 3.69 25.63
C VAL A 201 -4.99 4.58 26.79
N LYS A 202 -4.21 5.63 26.52
CA LYS A 202 -4.05 6.73 27.49
C LYS A 202 -5.38 7.49 27.60
N GLN A 203 -6.27 6.99 28.45
CA GLN A 203 -7.66 7.43 28.56
C GLN A 203 -7.78 8.95 28.74
N GLU A 204 -6.91 9.57 29.54
CA GLU A 204 -6.91 11.03 29.76
C GLU A 204 -6.75 11.82 28.45
N LYS A 205 -5.84 11.40 27.57
CA LYS A 205 -5.61 12.10 26.29
C LYS A 205 -6.78 11.86 25.33
N LEU A 206 -7.32 10.64 25.28
CA LEU A 206 -8.49 10.34 24.45
C LEU A 206 -9.73 11.12 24.94
N GLN A 207 -9.96 11.21 26.25
CA GLN A 207 -11.06 11.99 26.84
C GLN A 207 -10.93 13.49 26.61
N LYS A 208 -9.70 14.02 26.55
CA LYS A 208 -9.49 15.43 26.20
C LYS A 208 -9.84 15.65 24.73
N LEU A 209 -9.36 14.80 23.84
CA LEU A 209 -9.60 14.89 22.40
C LEU A 209 -11.08 14.64 22.06
N SER A 210 -11.78 13.77 22.79
CA SER A 210 -13.20 13.51 22.59
C SER A 210 -14.11 14.71 22.86
N LYS A 211 -13.62 15.72 23.59
CA LYS A 211 -14.33 17.00 23.80
C LYS A 211 -14.01 18.06 22.75
N GLN A 212 -13.00 17.82 21.93
CA GLN A 212 -12.44 18.81 21.00
C GLN A 212 -12.59 18.40 19.54
N CYS A 213 -12.69 17.10 19.27
CA CYS A 213 -12.75 16.54 17.94
C CYS A 213 -14.05 15.76 17.75
N GLU A 214 -14.60 15.85 16.54
CA GLU A 214 -15.81 15.12 16.13
C GLU A 214 -15.44 13.82 15.41
N VAL A 215 -14.21 13.72 14.89
CA VAL A 215 -13.75 12.56 14.12
C VAL A 215 -12.44 11.99 14.68
N ALA A 216 -12.40 10.67 14.84
CA ALA A 216 -11.21 9.91 15.18
C ALA A 216 -10.78 9.01 14.01
N ILE A 217 -9.54 9.11 13.56
CA ILE A 217 -9.07 8.43 12.35
C ILE A 217 -8.01 7.39 12.70
N LEU A 218 -8.37 6.12 12.65
CA LEU A 218 -7.41 5.02 12.77
C LEU A 218 -6.62 4.89 11.46
N PHE A 219 -5.30 5.07 11.53
CA PHE A 219 -4.44 5.03 10.35
C PHE A 219 -3.40 3.90 10.43
N ASP A 220 -3.38 3.01 9.42
CA ASP A 220 -2.39 1.94 9.29
C ASP A 220 -1.92 1.76 7.84
N ASP A 221 -0.85 0.99 7.61
CA ASP A 221 -0.34 0.74 6.26
C ASP A 221 -1.22 -0.25 5.48
N ILE A 222 -1.62 -1.36 6.11
CA ILE A 222 -2.25 -2.50 5.44
C ILE A 222 -3.45 -3.00 6.24
N ILE A 223 -4.60 -3.14 5.59
CA ILE A 223 -5.74 -3.89 6.13
C ILE A 223 -5.93 -5.21 5.41
N SER A 224 -5.85 -6.32 6.17
CA SER A 224 -6.06 -7.68 5.65
C SER A 224 -7.31 -8.33 6.27
N THR A 225 -7.24 -8.85 7.49
CA THR A 225 -8.37 -9.55 8.14
C THR A 225 -9.28 -8.66 8.99
N GLY A 226 -8.89 -7.40 9.20
CA GLY A 226 -9.65 -6.46 10.04
C GLY A 226 -9.44 -6.58 11.55
N GLY A 227 -8.84 -7.66 12.05
CA GLY A 227 -8.87 -7.98 13.50
C GLY A 227 -8.29 -6.89 14.40
N THR A 228 -7.04 -6.49 14.15
CA THR A 228 -6.38 -5.43 14.93
C THR A 228 -7.12 -4.10 14.85
N ALA A 229 -7.54 -3.71 13.65
CA ALA A 229 -8.26 -2.45 13.46
C ALA A 229 -9.62 -2.47 14.16
N SER A 230 -10.39 -3.55 14.03
CA SER A 230 -11.70 -3.67 14.70
C SER A 230 -11.58 -3.60 16.22
N THR A 231 -10.58 -4.24 16.81
CA THR A 231 -10.36 -4.14 18.26
C THR A 231 -9.97 -2.72 18.65
N ALA A 232 -9.07 -2.08 17.89
CA ALA A 232 -8.70 -0.68 18.14
C ALA A 232 -9.91 0.27 18.08
N ILE A 233 -10.80 0.09 17.10
CA ILE A 233 -12.02 0.90 16.95
C ILE A 233 -12.98 0.69 18.12
N GLN A 234 -13.21 -0.56 18.54
CA GLN A 234 -14.04 -0.87 19.70
C GLN A 234 -13.52 -0.22 20.99
N GLU A 235 -12.19 -0.18 21.17
CA GLU A 235 -11.57 0.45 22.33
C GLU A 235 -11.67 1.98 22.30
N VAL A 236 -11.61 2.58 21.12
CA VAL A 236 -11.84 4.02 20.94
C VAL A 236 -13.27 4.38 21.33
N HIS A 237 -14.25 3.59 20.90
CA HIS A 237 -15.68 3.78 21.23
C HIS A 237 -16.01 3.69 22.73
N LYS A 238 -15.12 3.15 23.57
CA LYS A 238 -15.32 3.18 25.03
C LYS A 238 -15.17 4.58 25.64
N ALA A 239 -14.52 5.52 24.93
CA ALA A 239 -14.22 6.86 25.44
C ALA A 239 -14.38 7.99 24.41
N PHE A 240 -14.89 7.68 23.22
CA PHE A 240 -15.14 8.63 22.14
C PHE A 240 -16.51 8.32 21.51
N GLU A 241 -17.35 9.35 21.35
CA GLU A 241 -18.73 9.22 20.86
C GLU A 241 -18.93 9.76 19.43
N GLY A 242 -17.88 10.35 18.84
CA GLY A 242 -17.91 10.88 17.47
C GLY A 242 -17.64 9.82 16.40
N ASP A 243 -17.47 10.26 15.16
CA ASP A 243 -17.27 9.38 14.01
C ASP A 243 -15.88 8.75 14.03
N VAL A 244 -15.81 7.45 13.76
CA VAL A 244 -14.54 6.72 13.66
C VAL A 244 -14.30 6.30 12.21
N ILE A 245 -13.23 6.84 11.63
CA ILE A 245 -12.78 6.51 10.26
C ILE A 245 -11.63 5.50 10.33
N ALA A 246 -11.72 4.44 9.52
CA ALA A 246 -10.64 3.48 9.33
C ALA A 246 -9.91 3.77 8.01
N ALA A 247 -8.69 4.27 8.09
CA ALA A 247 -7.88 4.69 6.96
C ALA A 247 -6.65 3.77 6.77
N PHE A 248 -6.44 3.27 5.55
CA PHE A 248 -5.34 2.37 5.24
C PHE A 248 -4.66 2.70 3.91
N THR A 249 -3.33 2.70 3.83
CA THR A 249 -2.71 2.83 2.51
C THR A 249 -3.16 1.69 1.58
N HIS A 250 -3.04 0.44 2.03
CA HIS A 250 -3.34 -0.74 1.21
C HIS A 250 -4.58 -1.50 1.71
N GLY A 251 -5.66 -1.44 0.93
CA GLY A 251 -6.92 -2.16 1.18
C GLY A 251 -6.94 -3.58 0.61
N LEU A 252 -6.44 -4.59 1.34
CA LEU A 252 -6.45 -5.98 0.84
C LEU A 252 -7.79 -6.68 1.11
N PHE A 253 -8.48 -6.28 2.16
CA PHE A 253 -9.83 -6.71 2.52
C PHE A 253 -10.14 -8.21 2.29
N GLN A 254 -9.56 -9.08 3.10
CA GLN A 254 -9.92 -10.51 3.12
C GLN A 254 -11.40 -10.70 3.48
N SER A 255 -11.96 -11.86 3.16
CA SER A 255 -13.38 -12.17 3.37
C SER A 255 -13.86 -11.79 4.78
N GLY A 256 -14.90 -10.95 4.85
CA GLY A 256 -15.51 -10.49 6.10
C GLY A 256 -14.80 -9.34 6.83
N SER A 257 -13.64 -8.87 6.35
CA SER A 257 -12.90 -7.76 6.97
C SER A 257 -13.69 -6.46 7.01
N ILE A 258 -14.36 -6.09 5.91
CA ILE A 258 -15.25 -4.92 5.83
C ILE A 258 -16.37 -5.02 6.86
N SER A 259 -17.12 -6.13 6.86
CA SER A 259 -18.20 -6.33 7.82
C SER A 259 -17.73 -6.29 9.26
N LYS A 260 -16.49 -6.72 9.53
CA LYS A 260 -15.87 -6.65 10.85
C LYS A 260 -15.58 -5.21 11.28
N LEU A 261 -15.08 -4.36 10.37
CA LEU A 261 -14.87 -2.94 10.66
C LEU A 261 -16.19 -2.22 10.90
N LEU A 262 -17.19 -2.44 10.05
CA LEU A 262 -18.52 -1.84 10.23
C LEU A 262 -19.16 -2.26 11.56
N ARG A 263 -19.09 -3.55 11.93
CA ARG A 263 -19.57 -4.04 13.23
C ARG A 263 -18.77 -3.53 14.42
N ALA A 264 -17.53 -3.12 14.22
CA ALA A 264 -16.73 -2.49 15.26
C ALA A 264 -17.17 -1.05 15.54
N GLY A 265 -17.98 -0.45 14.66
CA GLY A 265 -18.44 0.93 14.77
C GLY A 265 -17.66 1.89 13.87
N THR A 266 -17.09 1.44 12.75
CA THR A 266 -16.50 2.36 11.77
C THR A 266 -17.59 3.02 10.92
N ASP A 267 -17.57 4.34 10.84
CA ASP A 267 -18.49 5.15 10.04
C ASP A 267 -18.04 5.28 8.59
N LYS A 268 -16.72 5.34 8.35
CA LYS A 268 -16.14 5.41 7.01
C LYS A 268 -14.86 4.58 6.90
N ILE A 269 -14.72 3.86 5.80
CA ILE A 269 -13.49 3.16 5.44
C ILE A 269 -12.86 3.90 4.27
N LEU A 270 -11.60 4.28 4.42
CA LEU A 270 -10.82 4.99 3.41
C LEU A 270 -9.57 4.19 3.06
N THR A 271 -9.25 4.10 1.79
CA THR A 271 -8.00 3.53 1.31
C THR A 271 -7.40 4.33 0.17
N THR A 272 -6.14 4.05 -0.16
CA THR A 272 -5.61 4.53 -1.44
C THR A 272 -5.98 3.61 -2.60
N ASP A 273 -5.69 4.05 -3.82
CA ASP A 273 -5.80 3.25 -5.04
C ASP A 273 -4.57 2.35 -5.31
N THR A 274 -3.67 2.15 -4.32
CA THR A 274 -2.54 1.19 -4.42
C THR A 274 -3.00 -0.27 -4.54
N VAL A 275 -4.21 -0.57 -4.10
CA VAL A 275 -4.96 -1.78 -4.38
C VAL A 275 -6.34 -1.35 -4.86
N ASN A 276 -6.82 -1.92 -5.97
CA ASN A 276 -8.09 -1.50 -6.56
C ASN A 276 -9.27 -1.97 -5.71
N THR A 277 -9.92 -1.06 -4.99
CA THR A 277 -11.10 -1.37 -4.16
C THR A 277 -12.18 -0.30 -4.32
N SER A 278 -13.39 -0.59 -3.85
CA SER A 278 -14.48 0.40 -3.78
C SER A 278 -14.26 1.49 -2.71
N TYR A 279 -13.22 1.37 -1.88
CA TYR A 279 -12.86 2.31 -0.81
C TYR A 279 -11.63 3.15 -1.17
N SER A 280 -11.22 3.15 -2.44
CA SER A 280 -9.99 3.81 -2.89
C SER A 280 -10.22 5.31 -3.14
N ASP A 281 -10.60 6.05 -2.10
CA ASP A 281 -10.90 7.48 -2.18
C ASP A 281 -9.64 8.35 -2.34
N VAL A 282 -8.47 7.87 -1.87
CA VAL A 282 -7.23 8.66 -1.86
C VAL A 282 -6.29 8.22 -2.97
N SER A 283 -6.32 8.93 -4.10
CA SER A 283 -5.45 8.55 -5.22
C SER A 283 -3.96 8.87 -4.98
N VAL A 284 -3.10 7.87 -5.21
CA VAL A 284 -1.64 7.98 -5.29
C VAL A 284 -1.14 8.22 -6.71
N ALA A 285 -2.03 8.32 -7.71
CA ALA A 285 -1.63 8.63 -9.09
C ALA A 285 -0.77 9.89 -9.18
N PRO A 286 -1.13 11.04 -8.56
CA PRO A 286 -0.29 12.24 -8.64
C PRO A 286 1.11 12.05 -8.05
N LEU A 287 1.22 11.23 -6.98
CA LEU A 287 2.47 10.92 -6.31
C LEU A 287 3.37 10.07 -7.22
N LEU A 288 2.83 9.01 -7.81
CA LEU A 288 3.53 8.15 -8.76
C LEU A 288 3.90 8.92 -10.03
N SER A 289 2.97 9.68 -10.60
CA SER A 289 3.19 10.45 -11.82
C SER A 289 4.34 11.44 -11.68
N ARG A 290 4.40 12.15 -10.56
CA ARG A 290 5.51 13.07 -10.26
C ARG A 290 6.84 12.32 -10.25
N LYS A 291 6.90 11.16 -9.58
CA LYS A 291 8.15 10.41 -9.48
C LYS A 291 8.58 9.78 -10.81
N ILE A 292 7.65 9.25 -11.58
CA ILE A 292 7.93 8.69 -12.91
C ILE A 292 8.55 9.79 -13.79
N LYS A 293 7.97 11.00 -13.80
CA LYS A 293 8.53 12.15 -14.55
C LYS A 293 9.95 12.49 -14.12
N GLU A 294 10.26 12.47 -12.83
CA GLU A 294 11.63 12.71 -12.32
C GLU A 294 12.61 11.67 -12.83
N ILE A 295 12.22 10.38 -12.83
CA ILE A 295 13.06 9.28 -13.29
C ILE A 295 13.29 9.34 -14.80
N THR A 296 12.26 9.69 -15.57
CA THR A 296 12.31 9.66 -17.05
C THR A 296 12.93 10.91 -17.69
N LYS A 297 13.10 12.00 -16.92
CA LYS A 297 13.78 13.22 -17.38
C LYS A 297 15.30 13.15 -17.24
N GLN A 298 15.80 12.18 -16.49
CA GLN A 298 17.23 11.85 -16.35
C GLN A 298 17.62 10.85 -17.44
#